data_AF-A0A061NSE2-F1
#
_entry.id   AF-A0A061NSE2-F1
#
_cell.length_a   1.000
_cell.length_b   1.000
_cell.length_c   1.000
_cell.angle_alpha   90.00
_cell.angle_beta   90.00
_cell.angle_gamma   90.00
#
_symmetry.space_group_name_H-M   'P 1'
#
loop_
_entity.id
_entity.type
_entity.pdbx_description
1 polymer ?
#
loop_
_entity_poly.entity_id
_entity_poly.type
_entity_poly.pdbx_seq_one_letter_code
_entity_poly.pdbx_strand_id
1 'polypeptide(L)'
;MQEIHEDAEADVEVIAVNTTSSETSIENVEEFVDELQLTFPIPLDTSAEVANEYLVQVMPTTYFIDREGRVDRVAYGALNHDLFLQRVEEME
;
A
#
# COMPACT_ATOMS: atom_id res chain seq x y z
N MET A 1 -2.25 -3.56 7.89
CA MET A 1 -2.06 -3.90 6.46
C MET A 1 -2.00 -5.41 6.29
N GLN A 2 -1.03 -6.12 6.87
CA GLN A 2 -1.00 -7.60 6.81
C GLN A 2 -2.29 -8.22 7.38
N GLU A 3 -2.70 -7.83 8.59
CA GLU A 3 -3.95 -8.32 9.21
C GLU A 3 -5.19 -8.10 8.34
N ILE A 4 -5.21 -7.02 7.54
CA ILE A 4 -6.34 -6.68 6.67
C ILE A 4 -6.30 -7.47 5.37
N HIS A 5 -5.10 -7.68 4.83
CA HIS A 5 -4.90 -8.53 3.65
C HIS A 5 -5.26 -10.00 3.95
N GLU A 6 -5.03 -10.45 5.18
CA GLU A 6 -5.43 -11.79 5.64
C GLU A 6 -6.91 -11.88 6.04
N ASP A 7 -7.59 -10.73 6.22
CA ASP A 7 -9.01 -10.69 6.56
C ASP A 7 -9.84 -11.10 5.34
N ALA A 8 -10.23 -12.36 5.32
CA ALA A 8 -11.03 -12.94 4.25
C ALA A 8 -12.45 -12.34 4.13
N GLU A 9 -12.91 -11.57 5.11
CA GLU A 9 -14.19 -10.86 5.06
C GLU A 9 -14.06 -9.49 4.34
N ALA A 10 -12.87 -8.89 4.38
CA ALA A 10 -12.53 -7.72 3.59
C ALA A 10 -12.16 -8.18 2.17
N ASP A 11 -13.11 -8.18 1.24
CA ASP A 11 -12.89 -8.47 -0.20
C ASP A 11 -11.99 -7.40 -0.85
N VAL A 12 -10.72 -7.35 -0.43
CA VAL A 12 -9.74 -6.29 -0.71
C VAL A 12 -8.37 -6.91 -0.94
N GLU A 13 -7.70 -6.43 -1.98
CA GLU A 13 -6.30 -6.74 -2.26
C GLU A 13 -5.41 -5.57 -1.84
N VAL A 14 -4.31 -5.86 -1.16
CA VAL A 14 -3.33 -4.84 -0.73
C VAL A 14 -2.09 -4.96 -1.60
N ILE A 15 -1.62 -3.83 -2.14
CA ILE A 15 -0.34 -3.75 -2.85
C ILE A 15 0.47 -2.62 -2.23
N ALA A 16 1.65 -2.94 -1.68
CA ALA A 16 2.53 -1.93 -1.11
C ALA A 16 3.67 -1.63 -2.09
N VAL A 17 3.55 -0.54 -2.84
CA VAL A 17 4.62 -0.12 -3.77
C VAL A 17 5.73 0.52 -2.97
N ASN A 18 6.93 -0.05 -3.06
CA ASN A 18 8.09 0.48 -2.39
C ASN A 18 8.95 1.31 -3.34
N THR A 19 9.19 2.58 -3.00
CA THR A 19 9.93 3.51 -3.85
C THR A 19 11.37 3.62 -3.42
N THR A 20 12.29 3.17 -4.27
CA THR A 20 13.73 3.14 -3.92
C THR A 20 14.38 4.51 -3.82
N SER A 21 13.68 5.58 -4.21
CA SER A 21 14.11 6.97 -3.96
C SER A 21 14.24 7.29 -2.48
N SER A 22 13.57 6.52 -1.61
CA SER A 22 13.60 6.65 -0.15
C SER A 22 14.38 5.53 0.54
N GLU A 23 14.95 4.57 -0.19
CA GLU A 23 15.58 3.36 0.38
C GLU A 23 17.05 3.24 0.01
N THR A 24 17.87 2.93 1.02
CA THR A 24 19.33 2.87 0.88
C THR A 24 19.81 1.55 0.26
N SER A 25 19.01 0.47 0.32
CA SER A 25 19.32 -0.85 -0.26
C SER A 25 18.07 -1.70 -0.46
N ILE A 26 17.99 -2.38 -1.61
CA ILE A 26 16.94 -3.34 -1.95
C ILE A 26 16.99 -4.59 -1.04
N GLU A 27 18.19 -4.99 -0.61
CA GLU A 27 18.37 -6.14 0.29
C GLU A 27 17.64 -5.94 1.63
N ASN A 28 17.57 -4.70 2.12
CA ASN A 28 16.86 -4.38 3.36
C ASN A 28 15.33 -4.53 3.21
N VAL A 29 14.81 -4.42 1.98
CA VAL A 29 13.39 -4.62 1.71
C VAL A 29 13.04 -6.09 1.79
N GLU A 30 13.81 -6.93 1.11
CA GLU A 30 13.59 -8.38 1.11
C GLU A 30 13.69 -8.95 2.54
N GLU A 31 14.69 -8.52 3.32
CA GLU A 31 14.83 -8.91 4.72
C GLU A 31 13.62 -8.46 5.57
N PHE A 32 13.14 -7.23 5.39
CA PHE A 32 11.96 -6.72 6.11
C PHE A 32 10.67 -7.48 5.77
N VAL A 33 10.49 -7.85 4.50
CA VAL A 33 9.35 -8.65 4.04
C VAL A 33 9.39 -10.04 4.68
N ASP A 34 10.56 -10.67 4.70
CA ASP A 34 10.76 -12.00 5.27
C ASP A 34 10.60 -11.99 6.81
N GLU A 35 11.18 -11.00 7.50
CA GLU A 35 11.10 -10.85 8.96
C GLU A 35 9.67 -10.65 9.45
N LEU A 36 8.89 -9.82 8.75
CA LEU A 36 7.50 -9.53 9.08
C LEU A 36 6.49 -10.50 8.46
N GLN A 37 6.98 -11.47 7.67
CA GLN A 37 6.17 -12.47 6.99
C GLN A 37 5.03 -11.85 6.17
N LEU A 38 5.31 -10.75 5.46
CA LEU A 38 4.30 -10.05 4.68
C LEU A 38 3.93 -10.89 3.46
N THR A 39 2.63 -11.14 3.25
CA THR A 39 2.15 -12.01 2.16
C THR A 39 1.55 -11.24 0.99
N PHE A 40 1.26 -9.95 1.19
CA PHE A 40 0.80 -9.08 0.11
C PHE A 40 1.94 -8.76 -0.87
N PRO A 41 1.65 -8.47 -2.15
CA PRO A 41 2.65 -8.07 -3.12
C PRO A 41 3.29 -6.72 -2.79
N ILE A 42 4.62 -6.67 -2.89
CA ILE A 42 5.43 -5.47 -2.60
C ILE A 42 6.35 -5.17 -3.80
N PRO A 43 5.83 -4.61 -4.89
CA PRO A 43 6.65 -4.27 -6.05
C PRO A 43 7.60 -3.10 -5.74
N LEU A 44 8.81 -3.18 -6.28
CA LEU A 44 9.83 -2.14 -6.17
C LEU A 44 9.71 -1.13 -7.34
N ASP A 45 9.39 0.12 -7.04
CA ASP A 45 9.41 1.25 -7.97
C ASP A 45 10.79 1.91 -7.96
N THR A 46 11.70 1.33 -8.74
CA THR A 46 13.13 1.74 -8.78
C THR A 46 13.38 3.08 -9.48
N SER A 47 12.51 3.45 -10.42
CA SER A 47 12.59 4.67 -11.23
C SER A 47 11.70 5.80 -10.70
N ALA A 48 10.95 5.54 -9.62
CA ALA A 48 9.88 6.41 -9.12
C ALA A 48 8.76 6.68 -10.17
N GLU A 49 8.61 5.81 -11.17
CA GLU A 49 7.62 5.98 -12.24
C GLU A 49 6.20 5.88 -11.69
N VAL A 50 5.93 4.90 -10.82
CA VAL A 50 4.61 4.71 -10.20
C VAL A 50 4.31 5.87 -9.25
N ALA A 51 5.27 6.26 -8.43
CA ALA A 51 5.12 7.39 -7.51
C ALA A 51 4.82 8.70 -8.25
N ASN A 52 5.49 8.94 -9.39
CA ASN A 52 5.23 10.11 -10.22
C ASN A 52 3.87 10.05 -10.92
N GLU A 53 3.48 8.89 -11.45
CA GLU A 53 2.19 8.71 -12.13
C GLU A 53 1.01 8.91 -11.17
N TYR A 54 1.13 8.43 -9.94
CA TYR A 54 0.14 8.61 -8.88
C TYR A 54 0.25 9.98 -8.18
N LEU A 55 1.23 10.82 -8.56
CA LEU A 55 1.47 12.14 -7.99
C LEU A 55 1.72 12.11 -6.47
N VAL A 56 2.48 11.13 -5.99
CA VAL A 56 2.82 10.98 -4.57
C VAL A 56 3.73 12.12 -4.12
N GLN A 57 3.23 12.97 -3.22
CA GLN A 57 3.98 14.12 -2.69
C GLN A 57 4.49 13.92 -1.26
N VAL A 58 3.84 13.05 -0.50
CA VAL A 58 4.18 12.76 0.89
C VAL A 58 4.15 11.26 1.13
N MET A 59 5.06 10.76 1.94
CA MET A 59 5.10 9.35 2.32
C MET A 59 4.69 9.18 3.79
N PRO A 60 3.96 8.11 4.15
CA PRO A 60 3.26 7.21 3.24
C PRO A 60 2.01 7.86 2.61
N THR A 61 1.58 7.36 1.44
CA THR A 61 0.29 7.68 0.82
C THR A 61 -0.43 6.38 0.46
N THR A 62 -1.73 6.29 0.73
CA THR A 62 -2.57 5.14 0.40
C THR A 62 -3.68 5.57 -0.55
N TYR A 63 -3.81 4.86 -1.67
CA TYR A 63 -4.90 5.04 -2.63
C TYR A 63 -5.88 3.89 -2.46
N PHE A 64 -7.16 4.22 -2.31
CA PHE A 64 -8.25 3.26 -2.28
C PHE A 64 -8.86 3.22 -3.68
N ILE A 65 -8.82 2.04 -4.30
CA ILE A 65 -9.20 1.84 -5.71
C ILE A 65 -10.41 0.89 -5.74
N ASP A 66 -11.49 1.32 -6.39
CA ASP A 66 -12.72 0.53 -6.53
C ASP A 66 -12.57 -0.63 -7.54
N ARG A 67 -13.62 -1.46 -7.65
CA ARG A 67 -13.63 -2.61 -8.58
C ARG A 67 -13.63 -2.21 -10.06
N GLU A 68 -13.95 -0.96 -10.39
CA GLU A 68 -13.85 -0.42 -11.74
C GLU A 68 -12.46 0.16 -12.05
N GLY A 69 -11.53 0.12 -11.08
CA GLY A 69 -10.17 0.62 -11.21
C GLY A 69 -10.08 2.13 -11.03
N ARG A 70 -11.07 2.79 -10.42
CA ARG A 70 -11.04 4.23 -10.14
C ARG A 70 -10.54 4.49 -8.73
N VAL A 71 -9.75 5.55 -8.58
CA VAL A 71 -9.35 6.04 -7.25
C VAL A 71 -10.57 6.68 -6.59
N ASP A 72 -11.09 6.03 -5.56
CA ASP A 72 -12.21 6.53 -4.77
C ASP A 72 -11.70 7.56 -3.74
N ARG A 73 -10.64 7.21 -3.00
CA ARG A 73 -10.08 8.04 -1.92
C ARG A 73 -8.55 7.97 -1.87
N VAL A 74 -7.95 9.03 -1.32
CA VAL A 74 -6.51 9.10 -1.03
C VAL A 74 -6.31 9.50 0.43
N ALA A 75 -5.48 8.76 1.13
CA ALA A 75 -5.06 9.05 2.49
C ALA A 75 -3.57 9.41 2.53
N TYR A 76 -3.25 10.47 3.27
CA TYR A 76 -1.90 10.97 3.43
C TYR A 76 -1.42 10.73 4.86
N GLY A 77 -0.19 10.24 5.01
CA GLY A 77 0.39 9.91 6.29
C GLY A 77 -0.06 8.53 6.80
N ALA A 78 0.38 8.19 8.01
CA ALA A 78 0.11 6.89 8.60
C ALA A 78 -1.40 6.71 8.85
N LEU A 79 -1.95 5.62 8.30
CA LEU A 79 -3.30 5.15 8.62
C LEU A 79 -3.23 4.22 9.82
N ASN A 80 -4.14 4.39 10.77
CA ASN A 80 -4.39 3.38 11.79
C ASN A 80 -5.38 2.33 11.25
N HIS A 81 -5.45 1.18 11.93
CA HIS A 81 -6.24 0.03 11.52
C HIS A 81 -7.74 0.35 11.35
N ASP A 82 -8.35 0.95 12.38
CA ASP A 82 -9.79 1.26 12.38
C ASP A 82 -10.17 2.20 11.24
N LEU A 83 -9.32 3.21 10.99
CA LEU A 83 -9.55 4.14 9.90
C LEU A 83 -9.46 3.43 8.56
N PHE A 84 -8.49 2.53 8.35
CA PHE A 84 -8.38 1.77 7.11
C PHE A 84 -9.63 0.92 6.86
N LEU A 85 -10.08 0.15 7.86
CA LEU A 85 -11.28 -0.67 7.76
C LEU A 85 -12.52 0.16 7.43
N GLN A 86 -12.67 1.31 8.10
CA GLN A 86 -13.76 2.23 7.78
C GLN A 86 -13.71 2.68 6.32
N ARG A 87 -12.51 2.98 5.76
CA ARG A 87 -12.41 3.33 4.32
C ARG A 87 -12.86 2.17 3.45
N VAL A 88 -12.42 0.95 3.76
CA VAL A 88 -12.76 -0.26 3.00
C VAL A 88 -14.27 -0.51 3.02
N GLU A 89 -14.92 -0.40 4.16
CA GLU A 89 -16.38 -0.58 4.28
C GLU A 89 -17.17 0.48 3.50
N GLU A 90 -16.61 1.68 3.35
CA GLU A 90 -17.22 2.78 2.59
C GLU A 90 -17.01 2.65 1.07
N MET A 91 -16.26 1.64 0.59
CA MET A 91 -16.06 1.36 -0.83
C MET A 91 -17.21 0.48 -1.36
N GLU A 92 -17.89 0.94 -2.41
CA GLU A 92 -18.97 0.21 -3.08
C GLU A 92 -18.44 -0.81 -4.13
#